data_AF-A0A3B8YSY9-F1
#
_entry.id   AF-A0A3B8YSY9-F1
#
_cell.length_a   1.000
_cell.length_b   1.000
_cell.length_c   1.000
_cell.angle_alpha   90.00
_cell.angle_beta   90.00
_cell.angle_gamma   90.00
#
_symmetry.space_group_name_H-M   'P 1'
#
loop_
_entity.id
_entity.type
_entity.pdbx_description
1 polymer ?
#
loop_
_entity_poly.entity_id
_entity_poly.type
_entity_poly.pdbx_seq_one_letter_code
_entity_poly.pdbx_strand_id
1 'polypeptide(L)'
;MASPDRGYRLSEADRLRGFEIFAVFAAYGLLAAWLTWPLVTQLAAGLPLSGKACRFDSQLVGWALAHQSDALLFSPGRWLDGGAFYPAARTILLGEAAFGALPLFLPVFALSGNPTLALNLVFFFGLVATAGSVHLVVRRLTGRHAAALRGL
;
A
#
# COMPACT_ATOMS: atom_id res chain seq x y z
N MET A 1 12.97 13.93 -43.60
CA MET A 1 12.82 14.98 -42.56
C MET A 1 11.55 14.67 -41.78
N ALA A 2 11.64 13.99 -40.64
CA ALA A 2 10.47 13.57 -39.85
C ALA A 2 9.89 14.79 -39.11
N SER A 3 8.60 15.08 -39.29
CA SER A 3 7.92 16.20 -38.64
C SER A 3 7.92 16.02 -37.11
N PRO A 4 8.39 17.01 -36.32
CA PRO A 4 8.43 16.96 -34.86
C PRO A 4 7.04 16.97 -34.19
N ASP A 5 5.97 17.22 -34.94
CA ASP A 5 4.60 17.38 -34.39
C ASP A 5 3.92 16.05 -34.04
N ARG A 6 4.51 14.91 -34.43
CA ARG A 6 3.93 13.57 -34.21
C ARG A 6 4.08 13.10 -32.76
N GLY A 7 5.13 13.53 -32.05
CA GLY A 7 5.35 13.16 -30.64
C GLY A 7 4.39 13.85 -29.67
N TYR A 8 3.99 15.09 -29.97
CA TYR A 8 3.14 15.90 -29.10
C TYR A 8 1.66 15.46 -29.13
N ARG A 9 1.14 15.08 -30.31
CA ARG A 9 -0.27 14.65 -30.49
C ARG A 9 -0.62 13.31 -29.85
N LEU A 10 0.35 12.41 -29.66
CA LEU A 10 0.12 11.13 -28.98
C LEU A 10 -0.04 11.29 -27.45
N SER A 11 0.58 12.33 -26.87
CA SER A 11 0.54 12.63 -25.43
C SER A 11 -0.85 13.07 -24.93
N GLU A 12 -1.59 13.81 -25.75
CA GLU A 12 -2.94 14.29 -25.38
C GLU A 12 -3.99 13.18 -25.46
N ALA A 13 -3.87 12.25 -26.41
CA ALA A 13 -4.78 11.11 -26.56
C ALA A 13 -4.67 10.08 -25.42
N ASP A 14 -3.48 9.98 -24.81
CA ASP A 14 -3.19 9.08 -23.67
C ASP A 14 -3.42 9.73 -22.30
N ARG A 15 -3.84 11.01 -22.25
CA ARG A 15 -4.04 11.73 -21.00
C ARG A 15 -5.34 11.30 -20.33
N LEU A 16 -5.24 10.35 -19.39
CA LEU A 16 -6.34 9.96 -18.52
C LEU A 16 -6.91 11.16 -17.79
N ARG A 17 -8.23 11.31 -17.84
CA ARG A 17 -8.94 12.26 -16.99
C ARG A 17 -8.88 11.75 -15.54
N GLY A 18 -8.84 12.66 -14.57
CA GLY A 18 -8.80 12.28 -13.14
C GLY A 18 -9.94 11.33 -12.73
N PHE A 19 -11.11 11.48 -13.36
CA PHE A 19 -12.25 10.58 -13.20
C PHE A 19 -11.94 9.12 -13.61
N GLU A 20 -11.21 8.89 -14.71
CA GLU A 20 -10.88 7.53 -15.15
C GLU A 20 -9.93 6.85 -14.16
N ILE A 21 -8.95 7.59 -13.66
CA ILE A 21 -8.05 7.10 -12.61
C ILE A 21 -8.88 6.73 -11.39
N PHE A 22 -9.73 7.64 -10.91
CA PHE A 22 -10.60 7.37 -9.78
C PHE A 22 -11.47 6.13 -9.98
N ALA A 23 -12.10 5.99 -11.15
CA ALA A 23 -12.94 4.84 -11.47
C ALA A 23 -12.17 3.52 -11.47
N VAL A 24 -10.93 3.51 -12.00
CA VAL A 24 -10.04 2.34 -11.96
C VAL A 24 -9.72 1.94 -10.51
N PHE A 25 -9.31 2.89 -9.68
CA PHE A 25 -9.03 2.63 -8.28
C PHE A 25 -10.27 2.20 -7.50
N ALA A 26 -11.45 2.78 -7.78
CA ALA A 26 -12.71 2.38 -7.16
C ALA A 26 -13.11 0.94 -7.55
N ALA A 27 -12.97 0.59 -8.84
CA ALA A 27 -13.25 -0.76 -9.32
C ALA A 27 -12.32 -1.80 -8.68
N TYR A 28 -11.01 -1.52 -8.61
CA TYR A 28 -10.06 -2.38 -7.91
C TYR A 28 -10.29 -2.39 -6.40
N GLY A 29 -10.78 -1.30 -5.81
CA GLY A 29 -11.22 -1.25 -4.41
C GLY A 29 -12.34 -2.24 -4.12
N LEU A 30 -13.39 -2.25 -4.96
CA LEU A 30 -14.50 -3.20 -4.84
C LEU A 30 -14.03 -4.65 -5.07
N LEU A 31 -13.16 -4.86 -6.06
CA LEU A 31 -12.61 -6.18 -6.34
C LEU A 31 -11.74 -6.69 -5.17
N ALA A 32 -10.87 -5.85 -4.63
CA ALA A 32 -10.05 -6.17 -3.47
C ALA A 32 -10.92 -6.47 -2.25
N ALA A 33 -12.00 -5.70 -2.04
CA ALA A 33 -12.94 -5.93 -0.94
C ALA A 33 -13.64 -7.29 -1.08
N TRP A 34 -14.03 -7.66 -2.29
CA TRP A 34 -14.63 -8.96 -2.57
C TRP A 34 -13.64 -10.12 -2.37
N LEU A 35 -12.42 -10.00 -2.91
CA LEU A 35 -11.39 -11.04 -2.80
C LEU A 35 -10.84 -11.21 -1.39
N THR A 36 -10.86 -10.16 -0.58
CA THR A 36 -10.40 -10.20 0.81
C THR A 36 -11.52 -10.59 1.78
N TRP A 37 -12.73 -10.88 1.31
CA TRP A 37 -13.80 -11.37 2.17
C TRP A 37 -13.37 -12.63 2.95
N PRO A 38 -13.55 -12.71 4.29
CA PRO A 38 -14.32 -11.83 5.17
C PRO A 38 -13.52 -10.70 5.86
N LEU A 39 -12.25 -10.45 5.51
CA LEU A 39 -11.40 -9.44 6.13
C LEU A 39 -12.08 -8.06 6.21
N VAL A 40 -12.83 -7.68 5.17
CA VAL A 40 -13.56 -6.39 5.11
C VAL A 40 -14.62 -6.25 6.21
N THR A 41 -15.14 -7.37 6.73
CA THR A 41 -16.11 -7.35 7.83
C THR A 41 -15.46 -7.36 9.21
N GLN A 42 -14.16 -7.62 9.29
CA GLN A 42 -13.42 -7.81 10.54
C GLN A 42 -12.18 -6.89 10.64
N LEU A 43 -12.17 -5.74 9.96
CA LEU A 43 -11.00 -4.84 9.93
C LEU A 43 -10.45 -4.48 11.32
N ALA A 44 -11.30 -4.38 12.33
CA ALA A 44 -10.88 -3.98 13.68
C ALA A 44 -10.57 -5.17 14.61
N ALA A 45 -10.92 -6.39 14.22
CA ALA A 45 -10.96 -7.56 15.12
C ALA A 45 -10.18 -8.78 14.61
N GLY A 46 -9.96 -8.89 13.30
CA GLY A 46 -9.25 -9.99 12.67
C GLY A 46 -7.94 -9.52 12.04
N LEU A 47 -6.89 -10.34 12.15
CA LEU A 47 -5.62 -10.14 11.46
C LEU A 47 -5.59 -10.96 10.16
N PRO A 48 -4.97 -10.43 9.09
CA PRO A 48 -4.82 -11.14 7.84
C PRO A 48 -3.75 -12.25 7.98
N LEU A 49 -3.77 -13.21 7.05
CA LEU A 49 -2.76 -14.27 6.93
C LEU A 49 -2.47 -15.06 8.23
N SER A 50 -3.50 -15.35 9.02
CA SER A 50 -3.39 -16.12 10.27
C SER A 50 -3.18 -17.64 10.10
N GLY A 51 -2.79 -18.10 8.90
CA GLY A 51 -2.45 -19.49 8.63
C GLY A 51 -1.27 -19.96 9.47
N LYS A 52 -1.16 -21.26 9.74
CA LYS A 52 -0.17 -21.82 10.70
C LYS A 52 1.27 -21.38 10.46
N ALA A 53 1.68 -21.20 9.19
CA ALA A 53 3.03 -20.82 8.83
C ALA A 53 3.35 -19.33 9.09
N CYS A 54 2.35 -18.44 8.98
CA CYS A 54 2.53 -16.97 9.04
C CYS A 54 1.76 -16.32 10.19
N ARG A 55 1.30 -17.14 11.16
CA ARG A 55 0.38 -16.71 12.23
C ARG A 55 0.88 -15.50 13.01
N PHE A 56 2.19 -15.38 13.16
CA PHE A 56 2.82 -14.35 13.99
C PHE A 56 3.36 -13.16 13.19
N ASP A 57 3.47 -13.26 11.87
CA ASP A 57 4.08 -12.22 11.02
C ASP A 57 3.26 -10.92 11.10
N SER A 58 1.94 -11.02 10.91
CA SER A 58 1.05 -9.86 11.00
C SER A 58 1.00 -9.28 12.42
N GLN A 59 1.17 -10.11 13.46
CA GLN A 59 1.22 -9.65 14.85
C GLN A 59 2.53 -8.91 15.14
N LEU A 60 3.65 -9.42 14.64
CA LEU A 60 4.97 -8.82 14.78
C LEU A 60 5.01 -7.46 14.08
N VAL A 61 4.57 -7.40 12.83
CA VAL A 61 4.52 -6.15 12.05
C VAL A 61 3.55 -5.15 12.70
N GLY A 62 2.38 -5.61 13.14
CA GLY A 62 1.41 -4.77 13.84
C GLY A 62 1.97 -4.19 15.14
N TRP A 63 2.65 -5.01 15.94
CA TRP A 63 3.34 -4.55 17.15
C TRP A 63 4.45 -3.54 16.83
N ALA A 64 5.30 -3.83 15.84
CA ALA A 64 6.41 -2.96 15.48
C ALA A 64 5.91 -1.59 15.01
N LEU A 65 4.89 -1.55 14.15
CA LEU A 65 4.30 -0.30 13.65
C LEU A 65 3.57 0.48 14.74
N ALA A 66 2.84 -0.20 15.64
CA ALA A 66 2.21 0.44 16.79
C ALA A 66 3.23 1.06 17.72
N HIS A 67 4.28 0.31 18.07
CA HIS A 67 5.36 0.81 18.93
C HIS A 67 6.07 2.01 18.33
N GLN A 68 6.43 1.93 17.05
CA GLN A 68 7.03 3.05 16.32
C GLN A 68 6.10 4.26 16.27
N SER A 69 4.81 4.03 16.07
CA SER A 69 3.81 5.11 16.02
C SER A 69 3.64 5.80 17.36
N ASP A 70 3.50 5.04 18.45
CA ASP A 70 3.45 5.59 19.81
C ASP A 70 4.73 6.36 20.14
N ALA A 71 5.89 5.81 19.80
CA ALA A 71 7.16 6.49 20.02
C ALA A 71 7.27 7.77 19.18
N LEU A 72 6.84 7.78 17.91
CA LEU A 72 6.85 9.00 17.10
C LEU A 72 5.93 10.09 17.66
N LEU A 73 4.79 9.70 18.27
CA LEU A 73 3.83 10.64 18.86
C LEU A 73 4.29 11.18 20.22
N PHE A 74 4.87 10.33 21.08
CA PHE A 74 5.09 10.66 22.49
C PHE A 74 6.56 10.62 22.93
N SER A 75 7.46 10.01 22.18
CA SER A 75 8.88 9.80 22.55
C SER A 75 9.77 9.61 21.32
N PRO A 76 9.89 10.61 20.42
CA PRO A 76 10.41 10.43 19.06
C PRO A 76 11.87 9.99 19.01
N GLY A 77 12.64 10.17 20.09
CA GLY A 77 14.02 9.66 20.17
C GLY A 77 14.13 8.14 20.32
N ARG A 78 13.04 7.43 20.62
CA ARG A 78 13.02 6.00 21.00
C ARG A 78 12.28 5.11 20.01
N TRP A 79 11.89 5.64 18.86
CA TRP A 79 11.08 4.90 17.88
C TRP A 79 11.74 3.66 17.28
N LEU A 80 13.07 3.54 17.38
CA LEU A 80 13.82 2.36 16.97
C LEU A 80 13.98 1.32 18.08
N ASP A 81 13.67 1.66 19.33
CA ASP A 81 13.95 0.81 20.49
C ASP A 81 12.81 -0.16 20.77
N GLY A 82 12.88 -1.38 20.23
CA GLY A 82 11.89 -2.42 20.51
C GLY A 82 12.20 -3.20 21.80
N GLY A 83 11.15 -3.73 22.44
CA GLY A 83 11.28 -4.59 23.62
C GLY A 83 11.63 -6.06 23.32
N ALA A 84 11.57 -6.48 22.05
CA ALA A 84 11.68 -7.89 21.66
C ALA A 84 13.03 -8.55 22.00
N PHE A 85 14.12 -7.77 22.05
CA PHE A 85 15.48 -8.26 22.30
C PHE A 85 16.15 -7.57 23.50
N TYR A 86 15.38 -7.25 24.55
CA TYR A 86 15.93 -6.61 25.74
C TYR A 86 17.13 -7.42 26.33
N PRO A 87 18.26 -6.78 26.70
CA PRO A 87 18.49 -5.34 26.85
C PRO A 87 19.10 -4.63 25.62
N ALA A 88 19.15 -5.26 24.45
CA ALA A 88 19.72 -4.63 23.27
C ALA A 88 18.94 -3.34 22.89
N ALA A 89 19.65 -2.35 22.34
CA ALA A 89 19.06 -1.11 21.84
C ALA A 89 18.70 -1.23 20.35
N ARG A 90 17.83 -0.35 19.85
CA ARG A 90 17.46 -0.24 18.43
C ARG A 90 16.95 -1.53 17.79
N THR A 91 16.27 -2.36 18.59
CA THR A 91 15.97 -3.74 18.22
C THR A 91 14.92 -3.87 17.10
N ILE A 92 14.17 -2.80 16.79
CA ILE A 92 13.29 -2.75 15.62
C ILE A 92 14.08 -2.99 14.33
N LEU A 93 15.33 -2.54 14.26
CA LEU A 93 16.21 -2.73 13.10
C LEU A 93 16.70 -4.18 12.93
N LEU A 94 16.59 -4.99 13.98
CA LEU A 94 17.01 -6.39 13.96
C LEU A 94 15.90 -7.32 13.43
N GLY A 95 14.69 -6.80 13.25
CA GLY A 95 13.53 -7.54 12.75
C GLY A 95 12.81 -6.83 11.62
N GLU A 96 11.54 -7.19 11.42
CA GLU A 96 10.68 -6.62 10.38
C GLU A 96 10.16 -5.24 10.80
N ALA A 97 10.94 -4.20 10.47
CA ALA A 97 10.62 -2.84 10.89
C ALA A 97 9.44 -2.20 10.14
N ALA A 98 9.20 -2.60 8.89
CA ALA A 98 8.10 -2.12 8.05
C ALA A 98 7.97 -0.58 7.91
N PHE A 99 9.07 0.16 8.00
CA PHE A 99 9.08 1.64 8.00
C PHE A 99 8.26 2.30 6.88
N GLY A 100 8.27 1.71 5.68
CA GLY A 100 7.53 2.22 4.53
C GLY A 100 6.01 2.26 4.73
N ALA A 101 5.48 1.48 5.67
CA ALA A 101 4.06 1.47 6.01
C ALA A 101 3.66 2.59 6.99
N LEU A 102 4.61 3.20 7.72
CA LEU A 102 4.31 4.22 8.74
C LEU A 102 3.47 5.39 8.21
N PRO A 103 3.69 5.96 7.01
CA PRO A 103 2.87 7.07 6.53
C PRO A 103 1.38 6.72 6.37
N LEU A 104 1.05 5.44 6.10
CA LEU A 104 -0.33 4.96 6.00
C LEU A 104 -0.86 4.49 7.35
N PHE A 105 -0.01 3.85 8.16
CA PHE A 105 -0.40 3.27 9.44
C PHE A 105 -0.60 4.32 10.54
N LEU A 106 0.37 5.23 10.70
CA LEU A 106 0.43 6.23 11.78
C LEU A 106 -0.84 7.09 11.90
N PRO A 107 -1.38 7.71 10.82
CA PRO A 107 -2.56 8.57 10.97
C PRO A 107 -3.79 7.77 11.41
N VAL A 108 -3.98 6.55 10.90
CA VAL A 108 -5.09 5.69 11.31
C VAL A 108 -4.93 5.27 12.76
N PHE A 109 -3.71 4.89 13.15
CA PHE A 109 -3.42 4.47 14.51
C PHE A 109 -3.58 5.62 15.51
N ALA A 110 -3.10 6.83 15.18
CA ALA A 110 -3.26 8.01 16.01
C ALA A 110 -4.75 8.40 16.21
N LEU A 111 -5.60 8.18 15.20
CA LEU A 111 -7.03 8.48 15.28
C LEU A 111 -7.86 7.39 15.98
N SER A 112 -7.48 6.12 15.81
CA SER A 112 -8.29 4.98 16.27
C SER A 112 -7.77 4.27 17.52
N GLY A 113 -6.48 4.42 17.82
CA GLY A 113 -5.78 3.61 18.83
C GLY A 113 -5.75 2.11 18.52
N ASN A 114 -6.22 1.67 17.34
CA ASN A 114 -6.37 0.26 17.00
C ASN A 114 -5.32 -0.15 15.96
N PRO A 115 -4.29 -0.94 16.35
CA PRO A 115 -3.24 -1.36 15.43
C PRO A 115 -3.73 -2.37 14.40
N THR A 116 -4.74 -3.18 14.73
CA THR A 116 -5.36 -4.14 13.81
C THR A 116 -6.06 -3.41 12.66
N LEU A 117 -6.82 -2.36 12.99
CA LEU A 117 -7.50 -1.51 12.00
C LEU A 117 -6.48 -0.83 11.08
N ALA A 118 -5.47 -0.20 11.66
CA ALA A 118 -4.42 0.49 10.91
C ALA A 118 -3.67 -0.47 9.97
N LEU A 119 -3.31 -1.66 10.45
CA LEU A 119 -2.63 -2.67 9.64
C LEU A 119 -3.49 -3.16 8.48
N ASN A 120 -4.77 -3.45 8.74
CA ASN A 120 -5.70 -3.91 7.71
C ASN A 120 -5.94 -2.85 6.63
N LEU A 121 -6.01 -1.57 6.99
CA LEU A 121 -6.11 -0.49 6.01
C LEU A 121 -4.84 -0.37 5.17
N VAL A 122 -3.65 -0.49 5.77
CA VAL A 122 -2.39 -0.50 5.01
C VAL A 122 -2.38 -1.64 4.00
N PHE A 123 -2.76 -2.86 4.40
CA PHE A 123 -2.87 -4.00 3.49
C PHE A 123 -3.87 -3.74 2.36
N PHE A 124 -5.06 -3.24 2.68
CA PHE A 124 -6.10 -2.97 1.69
C PHE A 124 -5.67 -1.90 0.69
N PHE A 125 -5.15 -0.77 1.16
CA PHE A 125 -4.66 0.29 0.30
C PHE A 125 -3.48 -0.17 -0.55
N GLY A 126 -2.57 -0.98 0.00
CA GLY A 126 -1.48 -1.60 -0.75
C GLY A 126 -1.99 -2.43 -1.93
N LEU A 127 -2.96 -3.33 -1.70
CA LEU A 127 -3.57 -4.14 -2.76
C LEU A 127 -4.19 -3.28 -3.87
N VAL A 128 -5.00 -2.29 -3.49
CA VAL A 128 -5.68 -1.41 -4.45
C VAL A 128 -4.67 -0.54 -5.22
N ALA A 129 -3.66 -0.01 -4.54
CA ALA A 129 -2.62 0.81 -5.15
C ALA A 129 -1.77 0.00 -6.13
N THR A 130 -1.40 -1.23 -5.78
CA THR A 130 -0.66 -2.13 -6.68
C THR A 130 -1.49 -2.51 -7.89
N ALA A 131 -2.74 -2.96 -7.70
CA ALA A 131 -3.62 -3.36 -8.80
C ALA A 131 -3.90 -2.18 -9.74
N GLY A 132 -4.26 -1.01 -9.20
CA GLY A 132 -4.48 0.21 -9.96
C GLY A 132 -3.23 0.66 -10.72
N SER A 133 -2.06 0.68 -10.06
CA SER A 133 -0.80 1.09 -10.70
C SER A 133 -0.38 0.14 -11.83
N VAL A 134 -0.49 -1.18 -11.62
CA VAL A 134 -0.22 -2.18 -12.66
C VAL A 134 -1.16 -1.99 -13.84
N HIS A 135 -2.45 -1.76 -13.60
CA HIS A 135 -3.41 -1.48 -14.67
C HIS A 135 -3.01 -0.25 -15.50
N LEU A 136 -2.61 0.84 -14.84
CA LEU A 136 -2.18 2.06 -15.52
C LEU A 136 -0.90 1.83 -16.34
N VAL A 137 0.07 1.08 -15.81
CA VAL A 137 1.29 0.72 -16.52
C VAL A 137 0.96 -0.13 -17.76
N VAL A 138 0.14 -1.16 -17.61
CA VAL A 138 -0.28 -2.03 -18.72
C VAL A 138 -1.01 -1.23 -19.80
N ARG A 139 -1.96 -0.37 -19.44
CA ARG A 139 -2.64 0.52 -20.39
C ARG A 139 -1.65 1.38 -21.19
N ARG A 140 -0.67 1.99 -20.51
CA ARG A 140 0.35 2.82 -21.16
C ARG A 140 1.24 2.02 -22.10
N LEU A 141 1.61 0.80 -21.74
CA LEU A 141 2.43 -0.06 -22.60
C LEU A 141 1.63 -0.55 -23.82
N THR A 142 0.42 -1.08 -23.62
CA THR A 142 -0.42 -1.61 -24.71
C THR A 142 -0.90 -0.52 -25.67
N GLY A 143 -1.21 0.69 -25.17
CA GLY A 143 -1.53 1.84 -26.02
C GLY A 143 -0.41 2.18 -27.00
N ARG A 144 0.85 2.11 -26.54
CA ARG A 144 2.04 2.32 -27.38
C ARG A 144 2.26 1.20 -28.38
N HIS A 145 2.02 -0.06 -28.00
CA HIS A 145 2.10 -1.19 -28.94
C HIS A 145 1.04 -1.10 -30.04
N ALA A 146 -0.21 -0.76 -29.69
CA ALA A 146 -1.28 -0.59 -30.65
C ALA A 146 -1.06 0.61 -31.59
N ALA A 147 -0.40 1.67 -31.11
CA ALA A 147 0.00 2.81 -31.94
C ALA A 147 1.15 2.45 -32.91
N ALA A 148 2.13 1.66 -32.46
CA ALA A 148 3.22 1.19 -33.31
C ALA A 148 2.72 0.28 -34.45
N LEU A 149 1.76 -0.61 -34.19
CA LEU A 149 1.18 -1.48 -35.21
C LEU A 149 0.36 -0.74 -36.27
N ARG A 150 -0.27 0.39 -35.94
CA ARG A 150 -1.04 1.21 -36.91
C ARG A 150 -0.17 2.13 -37.77
N GLY A 151 1.11 2.27 -37.44
CA GLY A 151 2.05 3.16 -38.15
C GLY A 151 2.96 2.45 -39.16
N LEU A 152 2.84 1.13 -39.32
CA LEU A 152 3.45 0.31 -40.38
C LEU A 152 2.47 0.20 -41.56
#